data_AF-A0A328SMR9-F1
#
_entry.id   AF-A0A328SMR9-F1
#
_cell.length_a   1.000
_cell.length_b   1.000
_cell.length_c   1.000
_cell.angle_alpha   90.00
_cell.angle_beta   90.00
_cell.angle_gamma   90.00
#
_symmetry.space_group_name_H-M   'P 1'
#
loop_
_entity.id
_entity.type
_entity.pdbx_description
1 polymer ?
#
loop_
_entity_poly.entity_id
_entity_poly.type
_entity_poly.pdbx_seq_one_letter_code
_entity_poly.pdbx_strand_id
1 'polypeptide(L)'
;MMLSTVISQLCEGMVTSIEIFLLTLLFSIPLGLLIAAGRMSNFKPLQWLMKIYISIMRGTPLMLQLIVVFFGPYYIFGMTLSPDYRMIAVIIAFSINYAAYFAE
;
A
#
# COMPACT_ATOMS: atom_id res chain seq x y z
N MET A 1 33.37 -11.71 -13.74
CA MET A 1 33.12 -10.53 -12.87
C MET A 1 31.71 -9.93 -13.03
N MET A 2 31.08 -10.02 -14.21
CA MET A 2 29.71 -9.52 -14.45
C MET A 2 28.58 -10.39 -13.87
N LEU A 3 28.73 -11.72 -13.82
CA LEU A 3 27.64 -12.61 -13.38
C LEU A 3 27.43 -12.57 -11.86
N SER A 4 28.51 -12.55 -11.09
CA SER A 4 28.45 -12.51 -9.62
C SER A 4 27.81 -11.23 -9.09
N THR A 5 28.06 -10.08 -9.74
CA THR A 5 27.43 -8.80 -9.38
C THR A 5 25.95 -8.80 -9.71
N VAL A 6 25.55 -9.32 -10.87
CA VAL A 6 24.13 -9.46 -11.24
C VAL A 6 23.39 -10.36 -10.25
N ILE A 7 23.95 -11.52 -9.90
CA ILE A 7 23.35 -12.43 -8.92
C ILE A 7 23.20 -11.73 -7.55
N SER A 8 24.23 -11.01 -7.10
CA SER A 8 24.17 -10.25 -5.84
C SER A 8 23.06 -9.20 -5.83
N GLN A 9 22.91 -8.43 -6.91
CA GLN A 9 21.86 -7.41 -7.03
C GLN A 9 20.45 -8.01 -7.08
N LEU A 10 20.28 -9.14 -7.77
CA LEU A 10 19.00 -9.86 -7.81
C LEU A 10 18.63 -10.42 -6.43
N CYS A 11 19.61 -10.96 -5.68
CA CYS A 11 19.38 -11.42 -4.31
C CYS A 11 18.95 -10.28 -3.38
N GLU A 12 19.59 -9.12 -3.46
CA GLU A 12 19.22 -7.93 -2.67
C GLU A 12 17.81 -7.44 -3.02
N GLY A 13 17.46 -7.39 -4.32
CA GLY A 13 16.12 -7.05 -4.78
C GLY A 13 15.05 -8.07 -4.35
N MET A 14 15.40 -9.36 -4.32
CA MET A 14 14.54 -10.42 -3.81
C MET A 14 14.25 -10.23 -2.32
N VAL A 15 15.27 -9.99 -1.50
CA VAL A 15 15.10 -9.72 -0.06
C VAL A 15 14.19 -8.51 0.15
N THR A 16 14.42 -7.43 -0.59
CA THR A 16 13.60 -6.21 -0.52
C THR A 16 12.14 -6.49 -0.91
N SER A 17 11.92 -7.31 -1.93
CA SER A 17 10.57 -7.69 -2.37
C SER A 17 9.83 -8.53 -1.32
N ILE A 18 10.53 -9.45 -0.66
CA ILE A 18 9.99 -10.24 0.45
C ILE A 18 9.63 -9.35 1.63
N GLU A 19 10.50 -8.40 1.98
CA GLU A 19 10.25 -7.43 3.04
C GLU A 19 8.98 -6.61 2.77
N ILE A 20 8.86 -6.04 1.57
CA ILE A 20 7.67 -5.29 1.15
C ILE A 20 6.43 -6.18 1.22
N PHE A 21 6.50 -7.42 0.74
CA PHE A 21 5.39 -8.36 0.77
C PHE A 21 4.92 -8.68 2.20
N LEU A 22 5.85 -9.02 3.10
CA LEU A 22 5.55 -9.35 4.48
C LEU A 22 4.96 -8.15 5.24
N LEU A 23 5.55 -6.97 5.09
CA LEU A 23 5.04 -5.75 5.72
C LEU A 23 3.67 -5.36 5.16
N THR A 24 3.48 -5.48 3.85
CA THR A 24 2.17 -5.23 3.22
C THR A 24 1.11 -6.15 3.82
N LEU A 25 1.36 -7.46 3.92
CA LEU A 25 0.41 -8.40 4.53
C LEU A 25 0.14 -8.08 5.99
N LEU A 26 1.19 -7.77 6.76
CA LEU A 26 1.10 -7.43 8.18
C LEU A 26 0.14 -6.28 8.43
N PHE A 27 0.12 -5.25 7.58
CA PHE A 27 -0.74 -4.08 7.74
C PHE A 27 -2.09 -4.20 7.00
N SER A 28 -2.11 -4.81 5.81
CA SER A 28 -3.32 -4.91 5.00
C SER A 28 -4.34 -5.90 5.55
N ILE A 29 -3.93 -7.00 6.20
CA ILE A 29 -4.87 -7.98 6.76
C ILE A 29 -5.67 -7.37 7.92
N PRO A 30 -5.06 -6.78 8.97
CA PRO A 30 -5.82 -6.14 10.04
C PRO A 30 -6.70 -4.99 9.52
N LEU A 31 -6.17 -4.17 8.61
CA LEU A 31 -6.92 -3.06 8.02
C LEU A 31 -8.11 -3.57 7.20
N GLY A 32 -7.91 -4.59 6.39
CA GLY A 32 -8.94 -5.24 5.59
C GLY A 32 -10.04 -5.84 6.44
N LEU A 33 -9.69 -6.47 7.57
CA LEU A 33 -10.66 -7.00 8.54
C LEU A 33 -11.53 -5.87 9.13
N LEU A 34 -10.92 -4.74 9.51
CA LEU A 34 -11.66 -3.58 10.03
C LEU A 34 -12.61 -2.99 8.98
N ILE A 35 -12.17 -2.88 7.73
CA ILE A 35 -12.99 -2.38 6.62
C ILE A 35 -14.14 -3.34 6.33
N ALA A 36 -13.88 -4.66 6.31
CA ALA A 36 -14.91 -5.68 6.13
C ALA A 36 -15.97 -5.61 7.22
N ALA A 37 -15.55 -5.49 8.49
CA ALA A 37 -16.45 -5.33 9.62
C ALA A 37 -17.31 -4.05 9.48
N GLY A 38 -16.69 -2.93 9.09
CA GLY A 38 -17.41 -1.68 8.83
C GLY A 38 -18.42 -1.78 7.68
N ARG A 39 -18.10 -2.54 6.63
CA ARG A 39 -18.99 -2.81 5.49
C ARG A 39 -20.20 -3.66 5.87
N MET A 40 -20.04 -4.59 6.81
CA MET A 40 -21.11 -5.45 7.34
C MET A 40 -21.93 -4.79 8.45
N SER A 41 -21.55 -3.59 8.90
CA SER A 41 -22.27 -2.86 9.94
C SER A 41 -23.68 -2.46 9.49
N ASN A 42 -24.62 -2.47 10.43
CA ASN A 42 -25.98 -1.95 10.24
C ASN A 42 -26.02 -0.42 10.12
N PHE A 43 -24.95 0.28 10.51
CA PHE A 43 -24.88 1.73 10.42
C PHE A 43 -24.62 2.18 8.98
N LYS A 44 -25.69 2.57 8.27
CA LYS A 44 -25.66 2.90 6.83
C LYS A 44 -24.55 3.88 6.41
N PRO A 45 -24.24 4.96 7.16
CA PRO A 45 -23.16 5.86 6.77
C PRO A 45 -21.78 5.20 6.78
N LEU A 46 -21.48 4.36 7.79
CA LEU A 46 -20.22 3.63 7.86
C LEU A 46 -20.11 2.59 6.75
N GLN A 47 -21.18 1.84 6.51
CA GLN A 47 -21.23 0.88 5.41
C GLN A 47 -20.98 1.56 4.05
N TRP A 48 -21.59 2.73 3.82
CA TRP A 48 -21.41 3.49 2.58
C TRP A 48 -19.98 4.01 2.42
N LEU A 49 -19.38 4.52 3.50
CA LEU A 49 -17.99 4.96 3.52
C LEU A 49 -17.03 3.82 3.16
N MET A 50 -17.22 2.63 3.76
CA MET A 50 -16.40 1.45 3.44
C MET A 50 -16.58 0.99 1.99
N LYS A 51 -17.81 1.03 1.45
CA LYS A 51 -18.06 0.71 0.04
C LYS A 51 -17.36 1.67 -0.92
N ILE A 52 -17.37 2.97 -0.63
CA ILE A 52 -16.65 3.96 -1.44
C ILE A 52 -15.15 3.73 -1.37
N TYR A 53 -14.60 3.53 -0.16
CA TYR A 53 -13.20 3.21 0.02
C TYR A 53 -12.78 2.01 -0.85
N ILE A 54 -13.52 0.90 -0.76
CA ILE A 54 -13.24 -0.32 -1.53
C ILE A 54 -13.32 -0.04 -3.03
N SER A 55 -14.35 0.67 -3.48
CA SER A 55 -14.54 0.99 -4.90
C SER A 55 -13.42 1.86 -5.46
N ILE A 56 -12.96 2.88 -4.72
CA ILE A 56 -11.87 3.76 -5.16
C ILE A 56 -10.55 2.99 -5.18
N MET A 57 -10.23 2.26 -4.11
CA MET A 57 -8.94 1.57 -3.98
C MET A 57 -8.79 0.45 -5.00
N ARG A 58 -9.88 -0.26 -5.34
CA ARG A 58 -9.86 -1.31 -6.37
C ARG A 58 -10.09 -0.79 -7.79
N GLY A 59 -10.70 0.39 -7.93
CA GLY A 59 -10.94 1.04 -9.22
C GLY A 59 -9.78 1.90 -9.71
N THR A 60 -8.78 2.17 -8.88
CA THR A 60 -7.60 2.98 -9.24
C THR A 60 -6.35 2.10 -9.36
N PRO A 61 -5.47 2.36 -10.35
CA PRO A 61 -4.22 1.60 -10.49
C PRO A 61 -3.33 1.78 -9.25
N LEU A 62 -2.76 0.68 -8.75
CA LEU A 62 -1.81 0.71 -7.62
C LEU A 62 -0.63 1.66 -7.88
N MET A 63 -0.17 1.74 -9.13
CA MET A 63 0.89 2.67 -9.53
C MET A 63 0.49 4.14 -9.33
N LEU A 64 -0.78 4.49 -9.56
CA LEU A 64 -1.28 5.83 -9.27
C LEU A 64 -1.29 6.11 -7.77
N GLN A 65 -1.70 5.13 -6.96
CA GLN A 65 -1.70 5.25 -5.50
C GLN A 65 -0.28 5.44 -4.96
N LEU A 66 0.70 4.71 -5.48
CA LEU A 66 2.12 4.91 -5.16
C LEU A 66 2.59 6.33 -5.48
N ILE A 67 2.26 6.83 -6.67
CA ILE A 67 2.61 8.20 -7.09
C ILE A 67 2.00 9.22 -6.13
N VAL A 68 0.73 9.06 -5.77
CA VAL A 68 0.03 9.97 -4.85
C VAL A 68 0.64 9.91 -3.45
N VAL A 69 0.92 8.72 -2.91
CA VAL A 69 1.50 8.59 -1.58
C VAL A 69 2.95 9.07 -1.54
N PHE A 70 3.72 8.84 -2.60
CA PHE A 70 5.11 9.26 -2.67
C PHE A 70 5.22 10.78 -2.87
N PHE A 71 4.56 11.36 -3.87
CA PHE A 71 4.70 12.78 -4.19
C PHE A 71 3.72 13.71 -3.47
N GLY A 72 2.59 13.17 -2.97
CA GLY A 72 1.56 13.95 -2.29
C GLY A 72 2.09 14.79 -1.13
N PRO A 73 2.91 14.25 -0.20
CA PRO A 73 3.44 15.04 0.90
C PRO A 73 4.29 16.23 0.48
N TYR A 74 5.03 16.10 -0.63
CA TYR A 74 5.80 17.20 -1.19
C TYR A 74 4.88 18.31 -1.72
N TYR A 75 3.87 17.97 -2.50
CA TYR A 75 2.96 18.95 -3.09
C TYR A 75 1.97 19.56 -2.10
N ILE A 76 1.54 18.81 -1.07
CA ILE A 76 0.51 19.24 -0.11
C ILE A 76 1.13 19.96 1.09
N PHE A 77 2.25 19.45 1.61
CA PHE A 77 2.85 19.93 2.86
C PHE A 77 4.22 20.60 2.66
N GLY A 78 4.77 20.63 1.44
CA GLY A 78 6.09 21.18 1.17
C GLY A 78 7.24 20.33 1.74
N MET A 79 7.00 19.05 2.04
CA MET A 79 7.97 18.18 2.70
C MET A 79 9.06 17.72 1.71
N THR A 80 10.33 17.74 2.12
CA THR A 80 11.44 17.25 1.30
C THR A 80 11.43 15.73 1.18
N LEU A 81 11.39 15.22 -0.05
CA LEU A 81 11.39 13.78 -0.34
C LEU A 81 12.78 13.18 -0.11
N SER A 82 12.92 12.47 1.01
CA SER A 82 14.15 11.73 1.33
C SER A 82 14.07 10.29 0.79
N PRO A 83 15.21 9.65 0.44
CA PRO A 83 15.25 8.25 0.03
C PRO A 83 14.56 7.30 1.04
N ASP A 84 14.67 7.62 2.32
CA ASP A 84 14.08 6.86 3.44
C ASP A 84 12.54 6.80 3.37
N TYR A 85 11.90 7.82 2.77
CA TYR A 85 10.45 7.86 2.62
C TYR A 85 9.93 6.87 1.58
N ARG A 86 10.79 6.38 0.67
CA ARG A 86 10.37 5.49 -0.43
C ARG A 86 9.76 4.20 0.08
N MET A 87 10.39 3.55 1.06
CA MET A 87 9.89 2.31 1.63
C MET A 87 8.55 2.54 2.34
N ILE A 88 8.45 3.62 3.11
CA ILE A 88 7.22 4.01 3.82
C ILE A 88 6.07 4.24 2.82
N ALA A 89 6.33 4.97 1.73
CA ALA A 89 5.34 5.24 0.71
C ALA A 89 4.84 3.96 0.02
N VAL A 90 5.76 3.02 -0.26
CA VAL A 90 5.41 1.70 -0.83
C VAL A 90 4.51 0.94 0.14
N ILE A 91 4.89 0.83 1.41
CA ILE A 91 4.13 0.10 2.42
C ILE A 91 2.75 0.72 2.59
N ILE A 92 2.62 2.05 2.67
CA ILE A 92 1.33 2.73 2.81
C ILE A 92 0.44 2.44 1.60
N ALA A 93 0.93 2.71 0.39
CA ALA A 93 0.15 2.53 -0.83
C ALA A 93 -0.30 1.08 -1.03
N PHE A 94 0.60 0.11 -0.80
CA PHE A 94 0.26 -1.30 -0.89
C PHE A 94 -0.72 -1.70 0.20
N SER A 95 -0.53 -1.26 1.44
CA SER A 95 -1.39 -1.64 2.56
C SER A 95 -2.83 -1.17 2.36
N ILE A 96 -3.05 0.09 1.96
CA ILE A 96 -4.40 0.61 1.71
C ILE A 96 -5.06 -0.08 0.51
N ASN A 97 -4.28 -0.38 -0.54
CA ASN A 97 -4.76 -1.07 -1.72
C ASN A 97 -5.21 -2.50 -1.38
N TYR A 98 -4.31 -3.31 -0.83
CA TYR A 98 -4.56 -4.71 -0.51
C TYR A 98 -5.60 -4.87 0.60
N ALA A 99 -5.70 -3.93 1.54
CA ALA A 99 -6.77 -3.94 2.53
C ALA A 99 -8.15 -3.85 1.89
N ALA A 100 -8.31 -3.08 0.79
CA ALA A 100 -9.57 -3.04 0.05
C ALA A 100 -9.88 -4.36 -0.66
N TYR A 101 -8.86 -5.05 -1.18
CA TYR A 101 -9.02 -6.37 -1.80
C TYR A 101 -9.35 -7.47 -0.78
N PHE A 102 -8.78 -7.40 0.43
CA PHE A 102 -9.12 -8.35 1.50
C PHE A 102 -10.45 -8.05 2.20
N ALA A 103 -10.90 -6.79 2.13
CA ALA A 103 -12.15 -6.37 2.76
C ALA A 103 -13.39 -6.65 1.90
N GLU A 104 -13.22 -6.82 0.58
CA GLU A 104 -14.31 -7.20 -0.31
C GLU A 104 -14.71 -8.66 -0.16
#